data_AF-A0A382WN78-F1
#
_entry.id   AF-A0A382WN78-F1
#
_cell.length_a   1.000
_cell.length_b   1.000
_cell.length_c   1.000
_cell.angle_alpha   90.00
_cell.angle_beta   90.00
_cell.angle_gamma   90.00
#
_symmetry.space_group_name_H-M   'P 1'
#
loop_
_entity.id
_entity.type
_entity.pdbx_description
1 polymer ?
#
loop_
_entity_poly.entity_id
_entity_poly.type
_entity_poly.pdbx_seq_one_letter_code
_entity_poly.pdbx_strand_id
1 'polypeptide(L)'
;MPKISNKDKEFVELICQYVKDIQDIKTDDLDDKLSQESAIVNFLESRKIIHKSVKSHRVNYVEIDVIFDDLPNCLFTLTDNKIAEPNTKDDAFYDWYENKSYMISYIEAKDNNTNLIFCIEEEFVELKLNDPKIGLGKHDADIINNLRDICDKIVTGIWEKSKRY
;
A
#
# COMPACT_ATOMS: atom_id res chain seq x y z
N MET A 1 -7.85 -21.16 19.31
CA MET A 1 -7.72 -19.98 18.41
C MET A 1 -8.21 -18.76 19.17
N PRO A 2 -7.42 -17.70 19.33
CA PRO A 2 -7.90 -16.47 19.95
C PRO A 2 -9.05 -15.91 19.10
N LYS A 3 -10.12 -15.45 19.74
CA LYS A 3 -11.24 -14.81 19.05
C LYS A 3 -10.87 -13.35 18.83
N ILE A 4 -10.40 -13.03 17.62
CA ILE A 4 -10.30 -11.63 17.17
C ILE A 4 -11.71 -11.01 17.19
N SER A 5 -11.84 -9.72 17.51
CA SER A 5 -13.16 -9.09 17.55
C SER A 5 -13.74 -8.99 16.13
N ASN A 6 -15.06 -8.87 15.99
CA ASN A 6 -15.65 -8.65 14.66
C ASN A 6 -15.12 -7.37 13.99
N LYS A 7 -14.83 -6.34 14.77
CA LYS A 7 -14.23 -5.10 14.27
C LYS A 7 -12.84 -5.30 13.69
N ASP A 8 -12.03 -6.14 14.33
CA ASP A 8 -10.69 -6.45 13.84
C ASP A 8 -10.75 -7.27 12.54
N LYS A 9 -11.77 -8.14 12.38
CA LYS A 9 -11.99 -8.86 11.11
C LYS A 9 -12.35 -7.92 9.98
N GLU A 10 -13.32 -7.04 10.22
CA GLU A 10 -13.74 -6.03 9.23
C GLU A 10 -12.57 -5.13 8.82
N PHE A 11 -11.75 -4.72 9.80
CA PHE A 11 -10.52 -3.97 9.54
C PHE A 11 -9.54 -4.75 8.67
N VAL A 12 -9.25 -6.00 9.01
CA VAL A 12 -8.34 -6.85 8.23
C VAL A 12 -8.85 -7.07 6.82
N GLU A 13 -10.14 -7.35 6.64
CA GLU A 13 -10.76 -7.53 5.32
C GLU A 13 -10.65 -6.26 4.45
N LEU A 14 -10.91 -5.08 5.04
CA LEU A 14 -10.74 -3.80 4.35
C LEU A 14 -9.28 -3.56 3.96
N ILE A 15 -8.33 -3.75 4.87
CA ILE A 15 -6.89 -3.61 4.56
C ILE A 15 -6.48 -4.55 3.43
N CYS A 16 -6.89 -5.81 3.46
CA CYS A 16 -6.60 -6.77 2.38
C CYS A 16 -7.20 -6.33 1.03
N GLN A 17 -8.38 -5.74 1.05
CA GLN A 17 -9.00 -5.20 -0.16
C GLN A 17 -8.20 -4.01 -0.70
N TYR A 18 -7.79 -3.07 0.15
CA TYR A 18 -6.92 -1.96 -0.25
C TYR A 18 -5.56 -2.43 -0.79
N VAL A 19 -4.94 -3.42 -0.13
CA VAL A 19 -3.70 -4.04 -0.62
C VAL A 19 -3.88 -4.53 -2.05
N LYS A 20 -4.93 -5.32 -2.29
CA LYS A 20 -5.21 -5.87 -3.61
C LYS A 20 -5.48 -4.77 -4.63
N ASP A 21 -6.33 -3.81 -4.28
CA ASP A 21 -6.73 -2.75 -5.20
C ASP A 21 -5.55 -1.84 -5.57
N ILE A 22 -4.55 -1.68 -4.69
CA ILE A 22 -3.31 -0.96 -4.97
C ILE A 22 -2.40 -1.79 -5.88
N GLN A 23 -2.26 -3.10 -5.63
CA GLN A 23 -1.46 -4.00 -6.47
C GLN A 23 -2.05 -4.17 -7.88
N ASP A 24 -3.37 -4.10 -8.02
CA ASP A 24 -4.07 -4.20 -9.31
C ASP A 24 -4.04 -2.88 -10.12
N ILE A 25 -3.42 -1.80 -9.61
CA ILE A 25 -3.32 -0.53 -10.35
C ILE A 25 -2.39 -0.69 -11.55
N LYS A 26 -2.94 -0.58 -12.75
CA LYS A 26 -2.15 -0.40 -13.98
C LYS A 26 -1.64 1.03 -14.06
N THR A 27 -0.33 1.17 -14.05
CA THR A 27 0.32 2.49 -13.99
C THR A 27 0.42 3.19 -15.35
N ASP A 28 0.53 4.51 -15.34
CA ASP A 28 0.59 5.36 -16.54
C ASP A 28 1.97 6.01 -16.77
N ASP A 29 2.21 6.50 -17.99
CA ASP A 29 3.41 7.27 -18.38
C ASP A 29 3.20 8.79 -18.32
N LEU A 30 2.20 9.29 -17.61
CA LEU A 30 2.00 10.72 -17.50
C LEU A 30 3.12 11.33 -16.65
N ASP A 31 3.65 12.44 -17.12
CA ASP A 31 4.55 13.28 -16.34
C ASP A 31 3.75 13.88 -15.17
N ASP A 32 2.60 14.51 -15.47
CA ASP A 32 1.74 15.04 -14.41
C ASP A 32 0.92 13.94 -13.72
N LYS A 33 1.50 13.40 -12.65
CA LYS A 33 0.88 12.42 -11.74
C LYS A 33 -0.30 12.95 -10.92
N LEU A 34 -0.70 14.21 -11.09
CA LEU A 34 -1.92 14.78 -10.51
C LEU A 34 -2.99 15.12 -11.55
N SER A 35 -2.74 14.83 -12.83
CA SER A 35 -3.73 14.95 -13.89
C SER A 35 -4.89 13.98 -13.68
N GLN A 36 -6.07 14.34 -14.20
CA GLN A 36 -7.29 13.52 -14.11
C GLN A 36 -7.17 12.14 -14.75
N GLU A 37 -6.21 11.96 -15.66
CA GLU A 37 -5.98 10.71 -16.38
C GLU A 37 -4.97 9.80 -15.65
N SER A 38 -4.28 10.30 -14.62
CA SER A 38 -3.26 9.53 -13.90
C SER A 38 -3.88 8.40 -13.07
N ALA A 39 -3.17 7.27 -13.02
CA ALA A 39 -3.56 6.06 -12.32
C ALA A 39 -3.82 6.32 -10.83
N ILE A 40 -2.94 7.10 -10.18
CA ILE A 40 -3.11 7.48 -8.78
C ILE A 40 -4.36 8.35 -8.57
N VAL A 41 -4.67 9.29 -9.47
CA VAL A 41 -5.90 10.10 -9.36
C VAL A 41 -7.13 9.24 -9.60
N ASN A 42 -7.13 8.37 -10.61
CA ASN A 42 -8.22 7.43 -10.88
C ASN A 42 -8.49 6.52 -9.67
N PHE A 43 -7.45 6.00 -9.03
CA PHE A 43 -7.57 5.22 -7.80
C PHE A 43 -8.22 6.05 -6.68
N LEU A 44 -7.76 7.28 -6.48
CA LEU A 44 -8.30 8.18 -5.46
C LEU A 44 -9.77 8.56 -5.71
N GLU A 45 -10.16 8.79 -6.95
CA GLU A 45 -11.54 9.15 -7.32
C GLU A 45 -12.50 7.96 -7.18
N SER A 46 -12.00 6.72 -7.23
CA SER A 46 -12.79 5.51 -6.96
C SER A 46 -13.18 5.35 -5.48
N ARG A 47 -12.66 6.20 -4.59
CA ARG A 47 -12.78 6.08 -3.14
C ARG A 47 -13.36 7.33 -2.50
N LYS A 48 -14.01 7.14 -1.35
CA LYS A 48 -14.46 8.25 -0.51
C LYS A 48 -13.31 8.68 0.40
N ILE A 49 -12.78 9.86 0.14
CA ILE A 49 -11.64 10.45 0.86
C ILE A 49 -12.15 11.51 1.86
N ILE A 50 -11.70 11.43 3.10
CA ILE A 50 -11.99 12.44 4.14
C ILE A 50 -10.84 13.43 4.33
N HIS A 51 -9.61 13.04 4.00
CA HIS A 51 -8.45 13.93 4.00
C HIS A 51 -7.50 13.58 2.85
N LYS A 52 -6.99 14.60 2.16
CA LYS A 52 -5.98 14.48 1.10
C LYS A 52 -4.97 15.62 1.26
N SER A 53 -3.69 15.30 1.24
CA SER A 53 -2.59 16.26 1.28
C SER A 53 -1.49 15.83 0.33
N VAL A 54 -1.07 16.71 -0.58
CA VAL A 54 0.07 16.45 -1.47
C VAL A 54 1.35 16.82 -0.72
N LYS A 55 2.21 15.85 -0.48
CA LYS A 55 3.46 16.02 0.28
C LYS A 55 4.61 16.45 -0.62
N SER A 56 4.65 15.91 -1.83
CA SER A 56 5.64 16.27 -2.85
C SER A 56 5.04 16.04 -4.22
N HIS A 57 5.36 16.93 -5.16
CA HIS A 57 4.98 16.83 -6.56
C HIS A 57 6.11 17.37 -7.42
N ARG A 58 6.53 16.55 -8.38
CA ARG A 58 7.54 16.87 -9.40
C ARG A 58 7.05 16.32 -10.72
N VAL A 59 7.74 16.68 -11.80
CA VAL A 59 7.40 16.32 -13.18
C VAL A 59 7.18 14.83 -13.41
N ASN A 60 7.68 13.92 -12.56
CA ASN A 60 7.55 12.48 -12.72
C ASN A 60 7.24 11.75 -11.41
N TYR A 61 6.89 12.50 -10.36
CA TYR A 61 6.77 11.95 -9.01
C TYR A 61 5.67 12.67 -8.24
N VAL A 62 4.85 11.90 -7.53
CA VAL A 62 3.95 12.44 -6.53
C VAL A 62 3.96 11.60 -5.27
N GLU A 63 3.77 12.25 -4.13
CA GLU A 63 3.53 11.65 -2.84
C GLU A 63 2.30 12.30 -2.21
N ILE A 64 1.32 11.49 -1.83
CA ILE A 64 0.02 11.93 -1.33
C ILE A 64 -0.30 11.20 -0.04
N ASP A 65 -0.58 11.98 0.99
CA ASP A 65 -1.16 11.50 2.24
C ASP A 65 -2.68 11.54 2.15
N VAL A 66 -3.33 10.40 2.41
CA VAL A 66 -4.77 10.20 2.27
C VAL A 66 -5.35 9.48 3.48
N ILE A 67 -6.56 9.87 3.87
CA ILE A 67 -7.38 9.14 4.82
C ILE A 67 -8.72 8.85 4.13
N PHE A 68 -9.08 7.57 4.06
CA PHE A 68 -10.35 7.11 3.49
C PHE A 68 -11.45 7.03 4.56
N ASP A 69 -12.69 7.20 4.14
CA ASP A 69 -13.87 7.23 5.03
C ASP A 69 -14.14 5.89 5.73
N ASP A 70 -13.81 4.77 5.07
CA ASP A 70 -13.98 3.40 5.58
C ASP A 70 -12.81 2.96 6.49
N LEU A 71 -11.67 3.63 6.42
CA LEU A 71 -10.50 3.45 7.29
C LEU A 71 -10.03 4.79 7.87
N PRO A 72 -10.86 5.49 8.67
CA PRO A 72 -10.59 6.85 9.14
C PRO A 72 -9.37 6.94 10.09
N ASN A 73 -8.99 5.81 10.66
CA ASN A 73 -7.85 5.69 11.56
C ASN A 73 -6.56 5.27 10.84
N CYS A 74 -6.56 5.15 9.52
CA CYS A 74 -5.38 4.80 8.73
C CYS A 74 -4.93 5.97 7.87
N LEU A 75 -3.64 6.29 7.94
CA LEU A 75 -2.97 7.14 6.97
C LEU A 75 -2.40 6.28 5.85
N PHE A 76 -2.80 6.60 4.63
CA PHE A 76 -2.23 6.06 3.42
C PHE A 76 -1.25 7.10 2.87
N THR A 77 0.01 6.71 2.69
CA THR A 77 0.98 7.50 1.92
C THR A 77 1.19 6.79 0.59
N LEU A 78 0.62 7.35 -0.47
CA LEU A 78 0.71 6.81 -1.82
C LEU A 78 1.78 7.56 -2.59
N THR A 79 2.66 6.81 -3.25
CA THR A 79 3.68 7.36 -4.16
C THR A 79 3.48 6.80 -5.55
N ASP A 80 3.70 7.63 -6.55
CA ASP A 80 3.74 7.22 -7.96
C ASP A 80 4.95 7.90 -8.60
N ASN A 81 5.90 7.09 -9.09
CA ASN A 81 7.15 7.54 -9.69
C ASN A 81 7.34 6.95 -11.08
N LYS A 82 7.37 7.80 -12.12
CA LYS A 82 7.54 7.38 -13.50
C LYS A 82 8.87 6.67 -13.73
N ILE A 83 8.83 5.53 -14.41
CA ILE A 83 10.00 4.75 -14.78
C ILE A 83 10.53 5.28 -16.12
N ALA A 84 11.86 5.35 -16.24
CA ALA A 84 12.47 5.73 -17.52
C ALA A 84 12.25 4.64 -18.57
N GLU A 85 11.95 5.04 -19.80
CA GLU A 85 11.80 4.11 -20.91
C GLU A 85 13.08 3.27 -21.09
N PRO A 86 12.99 1.93 -21.07
CA PRO A 86 14.14 1.06 -21.30
C PRO A 86 14.52 1.09 -22.78
N ASN A 87 15.72 0.60 -23.09
CA ASN A 87 16.15 0.48 -24.48
C ASN A 87 15.23 -0.52 -25.21
N THR A 88 14.83 -0.21 -26.45
CA THR A 88 13.97 -1.10 -27.26
C THR A 88 14.61 -2.44 -27.62
N LYS A 89 15.91 -2.60 -27.34
CA LYS A 89 16.66 -3.86 -27.48
C LYS A 89 16.79 -4.65 -26.17
N ASP A 90 16.29 -4.11 -25.07
CA ASP A 90 16.30 -4.75 -23.75
C ASP A 90 15.05 -5.64 -23.61
N ASP A 91 15.21 -6.80 -22.99
CA ASP A 91 14.09 -7.70 -22.70
C ASP A 91 13.08 -7.03 -21.76
N ALA A 92 13.54 -6.11 -20.89
CA ALA A 92 12.69 -5.29 -20.00
C ALA A 92 11.75 -4.32 -20.74
N PHE A 93 11.91 -4.15 -22.06
CA PHE A 93 11.01 -3.32 -22.86
C PHE A 93 9.59 -3.90 -22.93
N TYR A 94 9.42 -5.22 -22.85
CA TYR A 94 8.10 -5.84 -22.82
C TYR A 94 7.37 -5.59 -21.49
N ASP A 95 8.10 -5.64 -20.38
CA ASP A 95 7.56 -5.37 -19.04
C ASP A 95 7.15 -3.90 -18.89
N TRP A 96 7.82 -2.99 -19.59
CA TRP A 96 7.49 -1.56 -19.63
C TRP A 96 6.14 -1.24 -20.30
N TYR A 97 5.55 -2.16 -21.07
CA TYR A 97 4.24 -1.94 -21.69
C TYR A 97 3.06 -2.05 -20.72
N GLU A 98 3.19 -2.84 -19.65
CA GLU A 98 2.10 -3.02 -18.69
C GLU A 98 2.17 -1.96 -17.57
N ASN A 99 3.36 -1.68 -17.06
CA ASN A 99 3.58 -0.68 -16.02
C ASN A 99 4.67 0.34 -16.41
N LYS A 100 4.31 1.62 -16.31
CA LYS A 100 5.14 2.75 -16.76
C LYS A 100 5.58 3.65 -15.60
N SER A 101 5.08 3.38 -14.40
CA SER A 101 5.56 3.96 -13.16
C SER A 101 5.58 2.90 -12.06
N TYR A 102 6.24 3.22 -10.96
CA TYR A 102 6.33 2.37 -9.80
C TYR A 102 5.54 3.02 -8.66
N MET A 103 4.57 2.28 -8.14
CA MET A 103 3.73 2.70 -7.03
C MET A 103 4.13 1.99 -5.74
N ILE A 104 4.35 2.78 -4.69
CA ILE A 104 4.48 2.27 -3.32
C ILE A 104 3.41 2.94 -2.47
N SER A 105 2.73 2.14 -1.66
CA SER A 105 1.81 2.62 -0.62
C SER A 105 2.28 2.22 0.76
N TYR A 106 2.23 3.16 1.70
CA TYR A 106 2.36 2.89 3.13
C TYR A 106 1.02 3.06 3.82
N ILE A 107 0.62 2.11 4.66
CA ILE A 107 -0.56 2.24 5.53
C ILE A 107 -0.09 2.25 6.97
N GLU A 108 -0.32 3.36 7.66
CA GLU A 108 -0.05 3.54 9.09
C GLU A 108 -1.38 3.70 9.85
N ALA A 109 -1.65 2.81 10.80
CA ALA A 109 -2.80 2.98 11.70
C ALA A 109 -2.48 4.04 12.77
N LYS A 110 -3.08 5.23 12.64
CA LYS A 110 -2.86 6.40 13.49
C LYS A 110 -3.42 6.25 14.91
N ASP A 111 -4.47 5.45 15.07
CA ASP A 111 -5.16 5.28 16.35
C ASP A 111 -4.54 4.11 17.15
N ASN A 112 -3.24 4.24 17.46
CA ASN A 112 -2.39 3.62 18.53
C ASN A 112 -2.59 2.16 18.99
N ASN A 113 -3.52 1.39 18.46
CA ASN A 113 -3.78 0.02 18.89
C ASN A 113 -2.82 -0.97 18.23
N THR A 114 -2.22 -0.59 17.11
CA THR A 114 -1.30 -1.44 16.37
C THR A 114 -0.02 -0.71 16.05
N ASN A 115 1.11 -1.33 16.36
CA ASN A 115 2.43 -0.79 16.03
C ASN A 115 2.84 -1.17 14.60
N LEU A 116 1.90 -1.29 13.66
CA LEU A 116 2.10 -1.89 12.34
C LEU A 116 2.07 -0.86 11.22
N ILE A 117 2.98 -1.01 10.25
CA ILE A 117 2.99 -0.31 8.97
C ILE A 117 2.96 -1.35 7.86
N PHE A 118 2.07 -1.16 6.89
CA PHE A 118 1.99 -1.98 5.68
C PHE A 118 2.68 -1.25 4.55
N CYS A 119 3.71 -1.85 3.98
CA CYS A 119 4.34 -1.40 2.75
C CYS A 119 3.83 -2.27 1.62
N ILE A 120 3.20 -1.65 0.63
CA ILE A 120 2.52 -2.34 -0.48
C ILE A 120 3.19 -1.88 -1.76
N GLU A 121 3.66 -2.86 -2.52
CA GLU A 121 4.20 -2.72 -3.86
C GLU A 121 3.51 -3.74 -4.75
N GLU A 122 3.62 -3.58 -6.07
CA GLU A 122 2.97 -4.47 -7.04
C GLU A 122 3.22 -5.96 -6.74
N GLU A 123 4.48 -6.35 -6.57
CA GLU A 123 4.85 -7.77 -6.43
C GLU A 123 4.84 -8.29 -4.99
N PHE A 124 4.85 -7.40 -3.98
CA PHE A 124 4.95 -7.84 -2.60
C PHE A 124 4.33 -6.88 -1.58
N VAL A 125 4.05 -7.44 -0.40
CA VAL A 125 3.61 -6.69 0.78
C VAL A 125 4.59 -6.98 1.91
N GLU A 126 5.16 -5.93 2.47
CA GLU A 126 6.04 -6.00 3.64
C GLU A 126 5.34 -5.38 4.84
N LEU A 127 5.36 -6.11 5.96
CA LEU A 127 4.87 -5.61 7.23
C LEU A 127 6.03 -5.18 8.13
N LYS A 128 5.95 -3.96 8.66
CA LYS A 128 6.96 -3.35 9.54
C LYS A 128 6.34 -2.92 10.86
N LEU A 129 7.18 -2.81 11.89
CA LEU A 129 6.81 -2.10 13.11
C LEU A 129 7.04 -0.60 12.93
N ASN A 130 6.12 0.24 13.40
CA ASN A 130 6.30 1.70 13.42
C ASN A 130 7.45 2.08 14.37
N ASP A 131 7.43 1.54 15.59
CA ASP A 131 8.57 1.57 16.52
C ASP A 131 9.15 0.15 16.74
N PRO A 132 10.32 -0.17 16.17
CA PRO A 132 10.94 -1.49 16.31
C PRO A 132 11.42 -1.82 17.73
N LYS A 133 11.46 -0.82 18.64
CA LYS A 133 11.85 -1.00 20.06
C LYS A 133 10.71 -1.56 20.90
N ILE A 134 9.45 -1.29 20.52
CA ILE A 134 8.27 -1.71 21.29
C ILE A 134 8.02 -3.22 21.17
N GLY A 135 8.60 -3.87 20.16
CA GLY A 135 8.41 -5.30 19.90
C GLY A 135 6.99 -5.61 19.39
N LEU A 136 6.71 -6.89 19.13
CA LEU A 136 5.42 -7.33 18.65
C LEU A 136 4.51 -7.67 19.83
N GLY A 137 3.42 -6.93 20.02
CA GLY A 137 2.41 -7.22 21.03
C GLY A 137 1.53 -8.41 20.63
N LYS A 138 0.79 -8.98 21.59
CA LYS A 138 -0.16 -10.08 21.31
C LYS A 138 -1.25 -9.66 20.31
N HIS A 139 -1.75 -8.43 20.43
CA HIS A 139 -2.78 -7.90 19.53
C HIS A 139 -2.25 -7.75 18.10
N ASP A 140 -1.04 -7.20 17.94
CA ASP A 140 -0.37 -7.12 16.64
C ASP A 140 -0.18 -8.52 16.03
N ALA A 141 0.30 -9.49 16.83
CA ALA A 141 0.50 -10.87 16.36
C ALA A 141 -0.81 -11.54 15.88
N ASP A 142 -1.93 -11.28 16.56
CA ASP A 142 -3.24 -11.80 16.15
C ASP A 142 -3.68 -11.17 14.81
N ILE A 143 -3.48 -9.85 14.63
CA ILE A 143 -3.77 -9.16 13.36
C ILE A 143 -2.91 -9.73 12.23
N ILE A 144 -1.61 -9.90 12.45
CA ILE A 144 -0.67 -10.49 11.48
C ILE A 144 -1.12 -11.87 11.02
N ASN A 145 -1.50 -12.75 11.95
CA ASN A 145 -1.90 -14.10 11.58
C ASN A 145 -3.16 -14.11 10.71
N ASN A 146 -4.13 -13.22 11.01
CA ASN A 146 -5.34 -13.11 10.18
C ASN A 146 -5.07 -12.49 8.81
N LEU A 147 -4.16 -11.52 8.74
CA LEU A 147 -3.69 -10.96 7.47
C LEU A 147 -3.02 -12.03 6.62
N ARG A 148 -2.11 -12.82 7.19
CA ARG A 148 -1.49 -13.96 6.48
C ARG A 148 -2.55 -14.93 5.94
N ASP A 149 -3.51 -15.33 6.77
CA ASP A 149 -4.55 -16.27 6.35
C ASP A 149 -5.45 -15.75 5.21
N ILE A 150 -5.60 -14.43 5.08
CA ILE A 150 -6.43 -13.78 4.06
C ILE A 150 -5.59 -13.39 2.83
N CYS A 151 -4.44 -12.77 3.04
CA CYS A 151 -3.52 -12.35 2.00
C CYS A 151 -2.75 -13.51 1.38
N ASP A 152 -2.46 -14.63 2.04
CA ASP A 152 -1.85 -15.81 1.37
C ASP A 152 -2.79 -16.37 0.28
N LYS A 153 -4.07 -15.99 0.28
CA LYS A 153 -5.04 -16.31 -0.77
C LYS A 153 -5.11 -15.25 -1.89
N ILE A 154 -4.48 -14.09 -1.69
CA ILE A 154 -4.58 -12.90 -2.55
C ILE A 154 -3.21 -12.48 -3.12
N VAL A 155 -2.14 -12.65 -2.35
CA VAL A 155 -0.78 -12.14 -2.55
C VAL A 155 0.19 -13.31 -2.49
N THR A 156 0.98 -13.50 -3.54
CA THR A 156 2.12 -14.43 -3.52
C THR A 156 3.29 -13.82 -2.74
N GLY A 157 3.20 -13.80 -1.41
CA GLY A 157 4.33 -13.56 -0.51
C GLY A 157 4.22 -12.34 0.39
N ILE A 158 3.59 -12.50 1.57
CA ILE A 158 3.87 -11.64 2.73
C ILE A 158 5.19 -12.12 3.35
N TRP A 159 6.23 -11.31 3.26
CA TRP A 159 7.49 -11.58 3.94
C TRP A 159 7.61 -10.68 5.17
N GLU A 160 7.55 -11.27 6.37
CA GLU A 160 8.05 -10.61 7.56
C GLU A 160 9.58 -10.53 7.46
N LYS A 161 10.14 -9.32 7.35
CA LYS A 161 11.52 -9.13 7.83
C LYS A 161 11.49 -9.05 9.35
N SER A 162 11.45 -10.22 9.98
CA SER A 162 11.86 -10.32 11.38
C SER A 162 13.37 -10.03 11.46
N LYS A 163 13.69 -8.93 12.13
CA LYS A 163 14.99 -8.42 12.59
C LYS A 163 16.24 -9.17 12.07
N ARG A 164 17.04 -8.50 11.22
CA ARG A 164 18.49 -8.67 11.28
C ARG A 164 19.08 -7.62 12.21
N TYR A 165 19.71 -8.14 13.27
CA TYR A 165 20.52 -7.52 14.33
C TYR A 165 19.76 -7.02 15.57
#